data_AF-A0A7X7BLF2-F1
#
_entry.id   AF-A0A7X7BLF2-F1
#
_cell.length_a   1.000
_cell.length_b   1.000
_cell.length_c   1.000
_cell.angle_alpha   90.00
_cell.angle_beta   90.00
_cell.angle_gamma   90.00
#
_symmetry.space_group_name_H-M   'P 1'
#
loop_
_entity.id
_entity.type
_entity.pdbx_description
1 polymer ?
#
loop_
_entity_poly.entity_id
_entity_poly.type
_entity_poly.pdbx_seq_one_letter_code
_entity_poly.pdbx_strand_id
1 'polypeptide(L)'
;GHIGGDDFLVILSDHTDESFFHDLINDFEHEVLALYDQAAVERGFIITCNRKGEIEEFPLMTLTVVVINNNGRNLTDRFELTEELAALKKKAKDSKSKKLVKTEKYVSTFI
;
A
#
# COMPACT_ATOMS: atom_id res chain seq x y z
N GLY A 1 -1.19 -3.68 -13.47
CA GLY A 1 -1.43 -2.51 -14.33
C GLY A 1 -1.19 -1.24 -13.53
N HIS A 2 -0.85 -0.13 -14.19
CA HIS A 2 -0.67 1.17 -13.55
C HIS A 2 -1.97 1.98 -13.63
N ILE A 3 -2.37 2.61 -12.53
CA ILE A 3 -3.57 3.48 -12.50
C ILE A 3 -3.16 4.92 -12.84
N GLY A 4 -2.03 5.38 -12.30
CA GLY A 4 -1.48 6.73 -12.46
C GLY A 4 -0.60 7.13 -11.28
N GLY A 5 0.39 8.00 -11.51
CA GLY A 5 1.32 8.42 -10.45
C GLY A 5 2.13 7.25 -9.87
N ASP A 6 1.99 7.00 -8.58
CA ASP A 6 2.60 5.91 -7.80
C ASP A 6 1.63 4.75 -7.50
N ASP A 7 0.44 4.74 -8.10
CA ASP A 7 -0.62 3.78 -7.81
C ASP A 7 -0.67 2.60 -8.78
N PHE A 8 -0.68 1.38 -8.23
CA PHE A 8 -0.69 0.12 -8.98
C PHE A 8 -1.92 -0.73 -8.64
N LEU A 9 -2.44 -1.45 -9.64
CA LEU A 9 -3.45 -2.49 -9.50
C LEU A 9 -2.89 -3.84 -9.90
N VAL A 10 -3.02 -4.83 -9.03
CA VAL A 10 -2.63 -6.21 -9.30
C VAL A 10 -3.86 -7.10 -9.10
N ILE A 11 -4.12 -7.98 -10.06
CA ILE A 11 -5.14 -9.03 -9.96
C ILE A 11 -4.38 -10.34 -9.83
N LEU A 12 -4.63 -11.08 -8.76
CA LEU A 12 -4.01 -12.36 -8.46
C LEU A 12 -5.03 -13.46 -8.72
N SER A 13 -4.61 -14.52 -9.42
CA SER A 13 -5.45 -15.68 -9.74
C SER A 13 -5.47 -16.74 -8.63
N ASP A 14 -4.45 -16.75 -7.79
CA ASP A 14 -4.27 -17.73 -6.71
C ASP A 14 -4.65 -17.14 -5.35
N HIS A 15 -5.00 -18.01 -4.41
CA HIS A 15 -5.25 -17.63 -3.03
C HIS A 15 -3.95 -17.17 -2.37
N THR A 16 -3.79 -15.86 -2.19
CA THR A 16 -2.79 -15.32 -1.29
C THR A 16 -3.35 -15.17 0.12
N ASP A 17 -2.55 -15.53 1.10
CA ASP A 17 -2.84 -15.29 2.50
C ASP A 17 -2.30 -13.94 2.96
N GLU A 18 -2.59 -13.59 4.21
CA GLU A 18 -2.13 -12.32 4.79
C GLU A 18 -0.59 -12.25 4.87
N SER A 19 0.09 -13.37 5.11
CA SER A 19 1.55 -13.43 5.19
C SER A 19 2.22 -12.95 3.92
N PHE A 20 1.69 -13.34 2.74
CA PHE A 20 2.22 -12.87 1.47
C PHE A 20 2.32 -11.34 1.39
N PHE A 21 1.28 -10.63 1.85
CA PHE A 21 1.27 -9.17 1.79
C PHE A 21 2.14 -8.52 2.87
N HIS A 22 2.28 -9.14 4.03
CA HIS A 22 3.23 -8.68 5.05
C HIS A 22 4.67 -8.82 4.55
N ASP A 23 5.01 -9.96 3.96
CA ASP A 23 6.34 -10.21 3.41
C ASP A 23 6.65 -9.24 2.28
N LEU A 24 5.71 -9.02 1.35
CA LEU A 24 5.83 -8.03 0.28
C LEU A 24 6.12 -6.61 0.81
N ILE A 25 5.41 -6.19 1.86
CA ILE A 25 5.60 -4.86 2.45
C ILE A 25 6.98 -4.78 3.12
N ASN A 26 7.37 -5.80 3.88
CA ASN A 26 8.66 -5.85 4.56
C ASN A 26 9.82 -5.83 3.56
N ASP A 27 9.74 -6.63 2.49
CA ASP A 27 10.75 -6.67 1.43
C ASP A 27 10.86 -5.31 0.74
N PHE A 28 9.72 -4.68 0.41
CA PHE A 28 9.72 -3.33 -0.16
C PHE A 28 10.35 -2.30 0.79
N GLU A 29 9.96 -2.29 2.07
CA GLU A 29 10.50 -1.36 3.07
C GLU A 29 11.99 -1.56 3.30
N HIS A 30 12.52 -2.77 3.11
CA HIS A 30 13.95 -3.04 3.19
C HIS A 30 14.70 -2.59 1.93
N GLU A 31 14.21 -2.98 0.75
CA GLU A 31 14.86 -2.69 -0.53
C GLU A 31 14.87 -1.19 -0.85
N VAL A 32 13.80 -0.47 -0.50
CA VAL A 32 13.68 0.96 -0.81
C VAL A 32 14.74 1.80 -0.08
N LEU A 33 15.28 1.31 1.04
CA LEU A 33 16.34 2.01 1.78
C LEU A 33 17.63 2.16 0.97
N ALA A 34 17.90 1.24 0.04
CA ALA A 34 19.07 1.30 -0.84
C ALA A 34 19.04 2.49 -1.81
N LEU A 35 17.89 3.15 -1.95
CA LEU A 35 17.71 4.36 -2.77
C LEU A 35 18.07 5.66 -2.03
N TYR A 36 18.33 5.57 -0.72
CA TYR A 36 18.63 6.71 0.13
C TYR A 36 20.06 6.66 0.65
N ASP A 37 20.63 7.83 0.95
CA ASP A 37 21.89 7.87 1.68
C ASP A 37 21.69 7.42 3.14
N GLN A 38 22.77 6.92 3.74
CA GLN A 38 22.76 6.41 5.10
C GLN A 38 22.23 7.43 6.12
N ALA A 39 22.50 8.72 5.90
CA ALA A 39 22.09 9.77 6.83
C ALA A 39 20.57 10.02 6.75
N ALA A 40 19.95 9.90 5.57
CA ALA A 40 18.52 9.94 5.38
C ALA A 40 17.84 8.70 5.98
N VAL A 41 18.45 7.52 5.83
CA VAL A 41 17.97 6.27 6.46
C VAL A 41 17.96 6.41 7.98
N GLU A 42 19.05 6.88 8.59
CA GLU A 42 19.17 7.07 10.04
C GLU A 42 18.17 8.11 10.59
N ARG A 43 17.90 9.18 9.83
CA ARG A 43 16.93 10.20 10.23
C ARG A 43 15.47 9.80 9.95
N GLY A 44 15.23 8.90 9.00
CA GLY A 44 13.90 8.50 8.57
C GLY A 44 13.21 9.48 7.60
N PHE A 45 13.94 10.44 7.04
CA PHE A 45 13.42 11.41 6.07
C PHE A 45 14.52 12.01 5.18
N ILE A 46 14.12 12.48 3.99
CA ILE A 46 14.93 13.32 3.11
C ILE A 46 14.60 14.79 3.30
N ILE A 47 15.58 15.65 3.08
CA ILE A 47 15.39 17.11 3.06
C ILE A 47 15.53 17.54 1.61
N THR A 48 14.45 18.06 1.01
CA THR A 48 14.49 18.52 -0.38
C THR A 48 13.56 19.71 -0.58
N CYS A 49 13.74 20.39 -1.71
CA CYS A 49 12.89 21.48 -2.14
C CYS A 49 11.57 20.94 -2.69
N ASN A 50 10.44 21.41 -2.14
CA ASN A 50 9.11 21.07 -2.61
C ASN A 50 8.77 21.83 -3.92
N ARG A 51 7.58 21.56 -4.48
CA ARG A 51 7.16 22.17 -5.76
C ARG A 51 6.95 23.69 -5.71
N LYS A 52 6.92 24.28 -4.52
CA LYS A 52 6.79 25.73 -4.29
C LYS A 52 8.15 26.41 -4.07
N GLY A 53 9.26 25.67 -4.10
CA GLY A 53 10.58 26.22 -3.83
C GLY A 53 10.99 26.19 -2.35
N GLU A 54 10.19 25.57 -1.47
CA GLU A 54 10.42 25.57 -0.03
C GLU A 54 11.15 24.30 0.40
N ILE A 55 12.11 24.40 1.32
CA ILE A 55 12.79 23.23 1.89
C ILE A 55 11.87 22.55 2.89
N GLU A 56 11.65 21.26 2.69
CA GLU A 56 10.72 20.45 3.50
C GLU A 56 11.32 19.05 3.75
N GLU A 57 10.90 18.46 4.88
CA GLU A 57 11.25 17.09 5.26
C GLU A 57 10.19 16.14 4.71
N PHE A 58 10.62 15.14 3.94
CA PHE A 58 9.75 14.09 3.43
C PHE A 58 10.14 12.75 4.04
N PRO A 59 9.19 12.01 4.66
CA PRO A 59 9.49 10.69 5.18
C PRO A 59 9.96 9.76 4.06
N LEU A 60 10.76 8.75 4.41
CA LEU A 60 11.15 7.73 3.44
C LEU A 60 9.92 7.06 2.81
N MET A 61 10.08 6.66 1.56
CA MET A 61 9.04 5.99 0.79
C MET A 61 8.63 4.69 1.49
N THR A 62 7.33 4.41 1.45
CA THR A 62 6.73 3.23 2.05
C THR A 62 5.61 2.72 1.15
N LEU A 63 5.33 1.43 1.21
CA LEU A 63 4.27 0.80 0.44
C LEU A 63 2.97 0.74 1.24
N THR A 64 1.86 1.08 0.61
CA THR A 64 0.52 0.85 1.16
C THR A 64 -0.21 -0.13 0.26
N VAL A 65 -0.63 -1.26 0.81
CA VAL A 65 -1.38 -2.29 0.09
C VAL A 65 -2.80 -2.37 0.65
N VAL A 66 -3.78 -2.38 -0.25
CA VAL A 66 -5.19 -2.70 0.06
C VAL A 66 -5.63 -3.85 -0.82
N VAL A 67 -6.37 -4.78 -0.24
CA VAL A 67 -6.73 -6.04 -0.90
C VAL A 67 -8.22 -6.29 -0.71
N ILE A 68 -8.88 -6.70 -1.77
CA ILE A 68 -10.26 -7.21 -1.73
C ILE A 68 -10.23 -8.62 -2.33
N ASN A 69 -10.82 -9.56 -1.60
CA ASN A 69 -11.01 -10.93 -2.06
C ASN A 69 -12.47 -11.11 -2.49
N ASN A 70 -12.68 -11.73 -3.66
CA ASN A 70 -14.00 -12.03 -4.20
C ASN A 70 -14.59 -13.37 -3.68
N ASN A 71 -13.99 -13.97 -2.66
CA ASN A 71 -14.47 -15.24 -2.12
C ASN A 71 -15.95 -15.17 -1.71
N GLY A 72 -16.76 -16.07 -2.27
CA GLY A 72 -18.20 -16.13 -2.03
C GLY A 72 -19.00 -14.94 -2.58
N ARG A 73 -18.41 -14.07 -3.41
CA ARG A 73 -19.07 -12.89 -3.99
C ARG A 73 -18.77 -12.76 -5.47
N ASN A 74 -19.83 -12.70 -6.27
CA ASN A 74 -19.71 -12.24 -7.65
C ASN A 74 -19.53 -10.72 -7.65
N LEU A 75 -18.29 -10.26 -7.82
CA LEU A 75 -17.98 -8.86 -8.06
C LEU A 75 -18.30 -8.51 -9.52
N THR A 76 -19.58 -8.24 -9.81
CA THR A 76 -20.05 -7.85 -11.15
C THR A 76 -20.06 -6.33 -11.36
N ASP A 77 -20.11 -5.56 -10.29
CA ASP A 77 -20.06 -4.10 -10.37
C ASP A 77 -18.64 -3.58 -10.13
N ARG A 78 -18.05 -3.05 -11.20
CA ARG A 78 -16.71 -2.46 -11.18
C ARG A 78 -16.68 -1.18 -10.36
N PHE A 79 -17.78 -0.41 -10.32
CA PHE A 79 -17.84 0.83 -9.56
C PHE A 79 -17.76 0.54 -8.06
N GLU A 80 -18.56 -0.41 -7.57
CA GLU A 80 -18.55 -0.83 -6.16
C GLU A 80 -17.15 -1.28 -5.72
N LEU A 81 -16.47 -2.11 -6.53
CA LEU A 81 -15.10 -2.54 -6.24
C LEU A 81 -14.12 -1.36 -6.15
N THR A 82 -14.21 -0.41 -7.09
CA THR A 82 -13.29 0.74 -7.08
C THR A 82 -13.56 1.71 -5.94
N GLU A 83 -14.83 1.91 -5.56
CA GLU A 83 -15.19 2.72 -4.39
C GLU A 83 -14.72 2.08 -3.09
N GLU A 84 -14.87 0.77 -2.96
CA GLU A 84 -14.39 0.04 -1.77
C GLU A 84 -12.87 0.12 -1.65
N LEU A 85 -12.13 -0.12 -2.74
CA LEU A 85 -10.67 0.04 -2.75
C LEU A 85 -10.23 1.47 -2.39
N ALA A 86 -10.91 2.49 -2.93
CA ALA A 86 -10.60 3.89 -2.63
C ALA A 86 -10.86 4.23 -1.16
N ALA A 87 -11.96 3.75 -0.58
CA ALA A 87 -12.30 3.93 0.82
C ALA A 87 -11.27 3.25 1.75
N LEU A 88 -10.88 2.01 1.43
CA LEU A 88 -9.83 1.29 2.17
C LEU A 88 -8.49 2.02 2.10
N LYS A 89 -8.11 2.48 0.91
CA LYS A 89 -6.86 3.21 0.70
C LYS A 89 -6.82 4.52 1.50
N LYS A 90 -7.94 5.25 1.55
CA LYS A 90 -8.05 6.47 2.36
C LYS A 90 -7.85 6.15 3.85
N LYS A 91 -8.51 5.13 4.39
CA LYS A 91 -8.32 4.67 5.77
C LYS A 91 -6.87 4.26 6.05
N ALA A 92 -6.23 3.59 5.08
CA ALA A 92 -4.84 3.20 5.13
C ALA A 92 -3.87 4.37 5.26
N LYS A 93 -4.13 5.46 4.53
CA LYS A 93 -3.29 6.66 4.55
C LYS A 93 -3.55 7.59 5.73
N ASP A 94 -4.77 7.60 6.28
CA ASP A 94 -5.13 8.43 7.45
C ASP A 94 -4.58 7.90 8.78
N SER A 95 -4.24 6.61 8.82
CA SER A 95 -3.63 5.99 9.99
C SER A 95 -2.18 6.45 10.11
N LYS A 96 -1.87 7.30 11.11
CA LYS A 96 -0.51 7.83 11.38
C LYS A 96 0.58 6.75 11.56
N SER A 97 0.19 5.48 11.67
CA SER A 97 1.09 4.34 11.56
C SER A 97 0.95 3.75 10.17
N LYS A 98 2.02 3.79 9.36
CA LYS A 98 2.12 3.23 8.00
C LYS A 98 2.01 1.69 7.94
N LYS A 99 1.29 1.09 8.88
CA LYS A 99 1.08 -0.35 8.99
C LYS A 99 -0.30 -0.66 8.47
N LEU A 100 -0.34 -1.48 7.41
CA LEU A 100 -1.48 -2.24 6.90
C LEU A 100 -2.81 -1.93 7.62
N VAL A 101 -3.66 -1.10 7.02
CA VAL A 101 -5.00 -0.89 7.58
C VAL A 101 -5.87 -2.08 7.23
N LYS A 102 -5.87 -3.02 8.17
CA LYS A 102 -6.87 -4.06 8.31
C LYS A 102 -8.24 -3.40 8.41
N THR A 103 -9.11 -3.67 7.45
CA THR A 103 -10.55 -3.55 7.68
C THR A 103 -11.17 -4.89 7.33
N GLU A 104 -11.75 -5.52 8.33
CA GLU A 104 -12.19 -6.91 8.34
C GLU A 104 -13.27 -7.20 7.30
N LYS A 105 -13.02 -8.21 6.47
CA LYS A 105 -13.93 -9.35 6.32
C LYS A 105 -13.15 -10.55 5.79
N TYR A 106 -12.62 -11.34 6.72
CA TYR A 106 -12.21 -12.72 6.43
C TYR A 106 -13.47 -13.52 6.12
N VAL A 107 -13.52 -14.12 4.93
CA VAL A 107 -14.26 -15.37 4.74
C VAL A 107 -13.24 -16.37 4.21
N SER A 108 -12.69 -17.14 5.14
CA SER A 108 -12.07 -18.44 4.87
C SER A 108 -13.07 -19.29 4.11
N THR A 109 -12.64 -19.94 3.03
CA THR A 109 -12.79 -21.40 2.84
C THR A 109 -12.11 -21.78 1.53
N PHE A 110 -11.20 -22.74 1.68
CA PHE A 110 -10.50 -23.55 0.70
C PHE A 110 -11.39 -24.08 -0.41
N ILE A 111 -10.87 -24.08 -1.64
CA ILE A 111 -10.76 -25.30 -2.47
C ILE A 111 -9.43 -25.24 -3.22
#